data_AF-A0A257MH73-F1
#
_entry.id   AF-A0A257MH73-F1
#
_cell.length_a   1.000
_cell.length_b   1.000
_cell.length_c   1.000
_cell.angle_alpha   90.00
_cell.angle_beta   90.00
_cell.angle_gamma   90.00
#
_symmetry.space_group_name_H-M   'P 1'
#
loop_
_entity.id
_entity.type
_entity.pdbx_description
1 polymer ?
#
loop_
_entity_poly.entity_id
_entity_poly.type
_entity_poly.pdbx_seq_one_letter_code
_entity_poly.pdbx_strand_id
1 'polypeptide(L)'
;MLAAGVRAYGGCLYKVYGTPDLSVSLENDRLNQGEVASLFITLTNRGRVTSFQVNEEPAANQKEEVIAAQREQELEKLRTVAQDVSVHLWAENKSAIDIKRAVAFPGSIREGQTSARLEFPVEAYKNAEPGEYRLYAALNYTYQKDVAVHGDEDRPETPDVYYWYAGLSQIIPLTLTVERKSGAEFEIMNITPSSLEAGSEDNVIEISIKNVGHDTARDLVARLRP
;
A
#
# COMPACT_ATOMS: atom_id res chain seq x y z
N MET A 1 -1.03 -57.17 -29.54
CA MET A 1 -0.40 -57.18 -28.19
C MET A 1 0.99 -56.59 -28.38
N LEU A 2 1.37 -55.40 -27.95
CA LEU A 2 0.78 -54.29 -27.21
C LEU A 2 1.17 -53.03 -28.01
N ALA A 3 0.22 -52.11 -28.22
CA ALA A 3 0.54 -50.83 -28.83
C ALA A 3 1.45 -50.05 -27.88
N ALA A 4 2.56 -49.56 -28.42
CA ALA A 4 3.44 -48.62 -27.76
C ALA A 4 2.59 -47.41 -27.33
N GLY A 5 2.40 -47.28 -26.02
CA GLY A 5 1.82 -46.08 -25.43
C GLY A 5 2.75 -44.92 -25.71
N VAL A 6 2.32 -44.02 -26.58
CA VAL A 6 2.90 -42.68 -26.71
C VAL A 6 2.84 -42.06 -25.31
N ARG A 7 3.98 -41.96 -24.62
CA ARG A 7 4.08 -41.12 -23.42
C ARG A 7 3.71 -39.72 -23.88
N ALA A 8 2.63 -39.17 -23.32
CA ALA A 8 2.36 -37.76 -23.45
C ALA A 8 3.61 -37.02 -22.96
N TYR A 9 4.13 -36.11 -23.77
CA TYR A 9 5.26 -35.27 -23.42
C TYR A 9 4.94 -34.57 -22.09
N GLY A 10 5.66 -34.99 -21.05
CA GLY A 10 5.61 -34.46 -19.70
C GLY A 10 5.91 -32.97 -19.71
N GLY A 11 5.11 -32.22 -18.96
CA GLY A 11 5.27 -30.77 -18.88
C GLY A 11 5.13 -30.20 -17.48
N CYS A 12 4.57 -30.92 -16.52
CA CYS A 12 4.32 -30.34 -15.19
C CYS A 12 4.10 -31.48 -14.18
N LEU A 13 5.13 -31.84 -13.42
CA LEU A 13 5.05 -32.89 -12.38
C LEU A 13 4.18 -32.44 -11.20
N TYR A 14 4.18 -31.14 -10.91
CA TYR A 14 3.46 -30.55 -9.79
C TYR A 14 2.58 -29.40 -10.22
N LYS A 15 1.50 -29.18 -9.46
CA LYS A 15 0.65 -28.00 -9.63
C LYS A 15 0.32 -27.39 -8.28
N VAL A 16 0.70 -26.14 -8.07
CA VAL A 16 0.23 -25.31 -6.97
C VAL A 16 -0.90 -24.43 -7.45
N TYR A 17 -1.94 -24.29 -6.64
CA TYR A 17 -3.03 -23.34 -6.85
C TYR A 17 -3.01 -22.28 -5.75
N GLY A 18 -3.50 -21.10 -6.10
CA GLY A 18 -3.45 -19.90 -5.28
C GLY A 18 -3.10 -18.69 -6.14
N THR A 19 -3.30 -17.50 -5.59
CA THR A 19 -2.91 -16.24 -6.22
C THR A 19 -2.45 -15.28 -5.13
N PRO A 20 -1.61 -14.30 -5.45
CA PRO A 20 -1.39 -13.16 -4.57
C PRO A 20 -2.70 -12.39 -4.39
N ASP A 21 -2.88 -11.82 -3.20
CA ASP A 21 -4.04 -11.00 -2.85
C ASP A 21 -3.55 -9.84 -1.98
N LEU A 22 -3.60 -8.62 -2.50
CA LEU A 22 -3.00 -7.46 -1.85
C LEU A 22 -4.07 -6.66 -1.10
N SER A 23 -3.81 -6.39 0.18
CA SER A 23 -4.60 -5.44 0.98
C SER A 23 -3.84 -4.13 1.16
N VAL A 24 -4.55 -3.01 1.11
CA VAL A 24 -4.01 -1.65 1.30
C VAL A 24 -4.23 -1.19 2.74
N SER A 25 -3.23 -0.53 3.33
CA SER A 25 -3.37 0.22 4.58
C SER A 25 -2.93 1.66 4.36
N LEU A 26 -3.74 2.61 4.84
CA LEU A 26 -3.45 4.04 4.83
C LEU A 26 -3.08 4.47 6.25
N GLU A 27 -1.89 4.99 6.45
CA GLU A 27 -1.39 5.35 7.79
C GLU A 27 -1.93 6.67 8.31
N ASN A 28 -2.21 7.61 7.41
CA ASN A 28 -2.76 8.91 7.72
C ASN A 28 -3.79 9.29 6.66
N ASP A 29 -4.95 9.75 7.12
CA ASP A 29 -6.13 10.01 6.30
C ASP A 29 -6.61 11.46 6.44
N ARG A 30 -5.79 12.37 6.98
CA ARG A 30 -6.18 13.76 7.22
C ARG A 30 -5.27 14.74 6.48
N LEU A 31 -5.88 15.75 5.86
CA LEU A 31 -5.20 16.87 5.23
C LEU A 31 -5.81 18.20 5.68
N ASN A 32 -4.98 19.22 5.80
CA ASN A 32 -5.45 20.60 5.87
C ASN A 32 -5.59 21.17 4.45
N GLN A 33 -6.61 22.01 4.25
CA GLN A 33 -6.74 22.83 3.05
C GLN A 33 -5.48 23.68 2.78
N GLY A 34 -5.05 23.72 1.53
CA GLY A 34 -3.96 24.57 1.03
C GLY A 34 -2.56 24.13 1.45
N GLU A 35 -2.42 22.95 2.06
CA GLU A 35 -1.12 22.38 2.43
C GLU A 35 -0.81 21.14 1.61
N VAL A 36 0.43 21.06 1.11
CA VAL A 36 0.97 19.82 0.56
C VAL A 36 1.40 18.94 1.72
N ALA A 37 0.85 17.74 1.81
CA ALA A 37 1.26 16.72 2.76
C ALA A 37 1.46 15.38 2.04
N SER A 38 1.97 14.39 2.76
CA SER A 38 2.19 13.06 2.21
C SER A 38 1.22 12.06 2.83
N LEU A 39 0.51 11.31 1.99
CA LEU A 39 -0.17 10.07 2.40
C LEU A 39 0.81 8.93 2.33
N PHE A 40 0.76 8.07 3.34
CA PHE A 40 1.60 6.89 3.40
C PHE A 40 0.77 5.62 3.32
N ILE A 41 1.07 4.82 2.31
CA ILE A 41 0.38 3.57 2.00
C ILE A 41 1.35 2.40 2.16
N THR A 42 0.87 1.31 2.77
CA THR A 42 1.55 0.02 2.76
C THR A 42 0.63 -1.04 2.14
N LEU A 43 1.23 -2.03 1.49
CA LEU A 43 0.53 -3.19 0.95
C LEU A 43 0.95 -4.45 1.71
N THR A 44 -0.01 -5.30 2.05
CA THR A 44 0.27 -6.63 2.60
C THR A 44 -0.26 -7.70 1.66
N ASN A 45 0.56 -8.67 1.29
CA ASN A 45 0.10 -9.81 0.50
C ASN A 45 -0.47 -10.89 1.42
N ARG A 46 -1.78 -11.10 1.33
CA ARG A 46 -2.56 -12.10 2.06
C ARG A 46 -2.92 -13.32 1.19
N GLY A 47 -2.43 -13.34 -0.04
CA GLY A 47 -2.54 -14.48 -0.94
C GLY A 47 -1.85 -15.69 -0.32
N ARG A 48 -2.40 -16.88 -0.58
CA ARG A 48 -1.91 -18.15 -0.03
C ARG A 48 -2.06 -19.28 -1.02
N VAL A 49 -1.25 -20.32 -0.83
CA VAL A 49 -1.44 -21.58 -1.54
C VAL A 49 -2.74 -22.21 -1.04
N THR A 50 -3.64 -22.52 -1.96
CA THR A 50 -4.95 -23.10 -1.65
C THR A 50 -4.99 -24.60 -1.84
N SER A 51 -4.21 -25.11 -2.79
CA SER A 51 -4.08 -26.55 -3.02
C SER A 51 -2.77 -26.87 -3.73
N PHE A 52 -2.37 -28.14 -3.59
CA PHE A 52 -1.22 -28.73 -4.25
C PHE A 52 -1.67 -30.05 -4.88
N GLN A 53 -1.20 -30.31 -6.10
CA GLN A 53 -1.50 -31.52 -6.85
C GLN A 53 -0.20 -32.10 -7.39
N VAL A 54 -0.06 -33.41 -7.26
CA VAL A 54 0.96 -34.20 -7.96
C VAL A 54 0.30 -34.72 -9.23
N ASN A 55 0.80 -34.32 -10.39
CA ASN A 55 0.26 -34.78 -11.67
C ASN A 55 0.91 -36.10 -12.08
N GLU A 56 2.22 -36.23 -11.85
CA GLU A 56 3.03 -37.40 -12.17
C GLU A 56 4.19 -37.51 -11.18
N GLU A 57 4.60 -38.73 -10.84
CA GLU A 57 5.78 -38.98 -10.01
C GLU A 57 7.02 -39.14 -10.89
N PRO A 58 8.15 -38.48 -10.57
CA PRO A 58 9.38 -38.66 -11.35
C PRO A 58 9.87 -40.11 -11.23
N ALA A 59 10.47 -40.65 -12.30
CA ALA A 59 11.06 -41.98 -12.24
C ALA A 59 12.27 -41.97 -11.30
N ALA A 60 12.19 -42.74 -10.20
CA ALA A 60 13.21 -42.73 -9.15
C ALA A 60 14.62 -43.14 -9.62
N ASN A 61 14.73 -43.79 -10.78
CA ASN A 61 15.99 -44.19 -11.40
C ASN A 61 16.53 -43.18 -12.43
N GLN A 62 15.84 -42.06 -12.67
CA GLN A 62 16.20 -41.00 -13.61
C GLN A 62 16.61 -39.75 -12.83
N LYS A 63 17.90 -39.45 -12.82
CA LYS A 63 18.47 -38.42 -11.94
C LYS A 63 17.96 -37.03 -12.36
N GLU A 64 17.94 -36.77 -13.65
CA GLU A 64 17.44 -35.58 -14.31
C GLU A 64 15.95 -35.33 -14.04
N GLU A 65 15.10 -36.37 -14.08
CA GLU A 65 13.69 -36.23 -13.72
C GLU A 65 13.52 -35.89 -12.24
N VAL A 66 14.27 -36.53 -11.34
CA VAL A 66 14.22 -36.24 -9.90
C VAL A 66 14.66 -34.80 -9.60
N ILE A 67 15.73 -34.31 -10.24
CA ILE A 67 16.20 -32.93 -10.06
C ILE A 67 15.18 -31.94 -10.63
N ALA A 68 14.65 -32.20 -11.82
CA ALA A 68 13.61 -31.37 -12.44
C ALA A 68 12.37 -31.28 -11.55
N ALA A 69 11.91 -32.42 -11.01
CA ALA A 69 10.78 -32.48 -10.08
C ALA A 69 11.01 -31.58 -8.85
N GLN A 70 12.14 -31.75 -8.17
CA GLN A 70 12.48 -30.97 -6.98
C GLN A 70 12.50 -29.47 -7.30
N ARG A 71 13.09 -29.11 -8.45
CA ARG A 71 13.15 -27.73 -8.91
C ARG A 71 11.77 -27.16 -9.23
N GLU A 72 10.92 -27.92 -9.93
CA GLU A 72 9.55 -27.52 -10.25
C GLU A 72 8.75 -27.28 -8.97
N GLN A 73 8.85 -28.18 -7.99
CA GLN A 73 8.17 -28.04 -6.70
C GLN A 73 8.58 -26.76 -5.96
N GLU A 74 9.86 -26.39 -5.96
CA GLU A 74 10.32 -25.15 -5.34
C GLU A 74 9.83 -23.90 -6.08
N LEU A 75 9.78 -23.95 -7.41
CA LEU A 75 9.31 -22.81 -8.21
C LEU A 75 7.79 -22.66 -8.15
N GLU A 76 7.03 -23.75 -8.11
CA GLU A 76 5.56 -23.74 -7.94
C GLU A 76 5.13 -23.05 -6.63
N LYS A 77 5.94 -23.12 -5.56
CA LYS A 77 5.69 -22.40 -4.30
C LYS A 77 5.74 -20.87 -4.46
N LEU A 78 6.36 -20.34 -5.51
CA LEU A 78 6.45 -18.90 -5.76
C LEU A 78 5.15 -18.31 -6.34
N ARG A 79 4.15 -19.14 -6.63
CA ARG A 79 2.87 -18.73 -7.22
C ARG A 79 2.16 -17.60 -6.47
N THR A 80 2.29 -17.54 -5.14
CA THR A 80 1.62 -16.53 -4.31
C THR A 80 2.39 -15.22 -4.18
N VAL A 81 3.58 -15.11 -4.76
CA VAL A 81 4.35 -13.87 -4.77
C VAL A 81 3.74 -12.90 -5.77
N ALA A 82 3.33 -11.71 -5.30
CA ALA A 82 2.98 -10.61 -6.18
C ALA A 82 4.28 -10.00 -6.72
N GLN A 83 4.41 -9.93 -8.04
CA GLN A 83 5.57 -9.40 -8.76
C GLN A 83 5.20 -8.11 -9.48
N ASP A 84 6.20 -7.29 -9.77
CA ASP A 84 6.05 -6.03 -10.51
C ASP A 84 4.89 -5.16 -10.02
N VAL A 85 4.69 -5.13 -8.70
CA VAL A 85 3.54 -4.47 -8.10
C VAL A 85 3.64 -2.97 -8.36
N SER A 86 2.55 -2.39 -8.82
CA SER A 86 2.36 -0.95 -8.98
C SER A 86 1.07 -0.51 -8.28
N VAL A 87 1.13 0.68 -7.70
CA VAL A 87 -0.01 1.35 -7.08
C VAL A 87 -0.23 2.65 -7.83
N HIS A 88 -1.41 2.83 -8.40
CA HIS A 88 -1.87 4.10 -8.95
C HIS A 88 -2.96 4.67 -8.06
N LEU A 89 -2.70 5.82 -7.44
CA LEU A 89 -3.61 6.54 -6.56
C LEU A 89 -4.25 7.70 -7.34
N TRP A 90 -5.57 7.81 -7.28
CA TRP A 90 -6.29 8.98 -7.79
C TRP A 90 -7.42 9.41 -6.86
N ALA A 91 -7.75 10.70 -6.90
CA ALA A 91 -8.92 11.25 -6.25
C ALA A 91 -10.15 11.17 -7.16
N GLU A 92 -11.31 10.85 -6.58
CA GLU A 92 -12.60 10.94 -7.26
C GLU A 92 -12.88 12.40 -7.66
N ASN A 93 -12.67 13.33 -6.73
CA ASN A 93 -12.83 14.76 -6.95
C ASN A 93 -11.47 15.45 -7.21
N LYS A 94 -11.06 15.46 -8.48
CA LYS A 94 -9.82 16.11 -8.94
C LYS A 94 -9.86 17.64 -8.88
N SER A 95 -11.04 18.23 -8.68
CA SER A 95 -11.18 19.69 -8.50
C SER A 95 -10.95 20.12 -7.05
N ALA A 96 -10.80 19.18 -6.12
CA ALA A 96 -10.59 19.42 -4.70
C ALA A 96 -9.27 18.83 -4.19
N ILE A 97 -8.87 17.66 -4.69
CA ILE A 97 -7.66 16.96 -4.27
C ILE A 97 -6.72 16.79 -5.46
N ASP A 98 -5.48 17.21 -5.29
CA ASP A 98 -4.38 17.01 -6.23
C ASP A 98 -3.41 15.95 -5.70
N ILE A 99 -3.03 14.99 -6.55
CA ILE A 99 -2.06 13.95 -6.22
C ILE A 99 -0.81 14.20 -7.08
N LYS A 100 0.21 14.80 -6.47
CA LYS A 100 1.40 15.28 -7.18
C LYS A 100 2.22 14.12 -7.77
N ARG A 101 2.27 12.99 -7.07
CA ARG A 101 2.81 11.72 -7.59
C ARG A 101 1.76 10.64 -7.42
N ALA A 102 1.18 10.21 -8.54
CA ALA A 102 0.08 9.25 -8.53
C ALA A 102 0.54 7.78 -8.55
N VAL A 103 1.80 7.47 -8.87
CA VAL A 103 2.27 6.08 -9.04
C VAL A 103 3.45 5.77 -8.14
N ALA A 104 3.43 4.58 -7.52
CA ALA A 104 4.55 4.03 -6.76
C ALA A 104 4.71 2.52 -6.99
N PHE A 105 5.94 2.01 -6.80
CA PHE A 105 6.31 0.62 -7.08
C PHE A 105 6.97 -0.02 -5.85
N PRO A 106 6.24 -0.82 -5.05
CA PRO A 106 6.83 -1.55 -3.92
C PRO A 106 7.70 -2.74 -4.33
N GLY A 107 7.75 -3.09 -5.62
CA GLY A 107 8.48 -4.25 -6.12
C GLY A 107 7.70 -5.55 -5.92
N SER A 108 8.38 -6.61 -5.49
CA SER A 108 7.73 -7.90 -5.22
C SER A 108 7.34 -8.05 -3.74
N ILE A 109 6.17 -8.63 -3.48
CA ILE A 109 5.64 -8.83 -2.14
C ILE A 109 5.31 -10.32 -1.96
N ARG A 110 6.08 -11.01 -1.14
CA ARG A 110 5.85 -12.43 -0.82
C ARG A 110 4.61 -12.61 0.04
N GLU A 111 4.06 -13.81 0.05
CA GLU A 111 2.99 -14.20 0.98
C GLU A 111 3.35 -13.82 2.44
N GLY A 112 2.42 -13.16 3.13
CA GLY A 112 2.59 -12.67 4.49
C GLY A 112 3.48 -11.44 4.65
N GLN A 113 4.12 -10.96 3.58
CA GLN A 113 4.99 -9.79 3.62
C GLN A 113 4.18 -8.49 3.50
N THR A 114 4.62 -7.46 4.22
CA THR A 114 4.21 -6.06 4.01
C THR A 114 5.29 -5.30 3.25
N SER A 115 4.88 -4.45 2.31
CA SER A 115 5.77 -3.61 1.52
C SER A 115 6.50 -2.57 2.36
N ALA A 116 7.53 -1.96 1.78
CA ALA A 116 8.00 -0.67 2.27
C ALA A 116 6.87 0.38 2.19
N ARG A 117 7.01 1.43 3.00
CA ARG A 117 6.09 2.58 3.02
C ARG A 117 6.15 3.33 1.69
N LEU A 118 5.01 3.47 1.03
CA LEU A 118 4.84 4.21 -0.21
C LEU A 118 4.33 5.61 0.10
N GLU A 119 5.01 6.62 -0.43
CA GLU A 119 4.65 8.02 -0.20
C GLU A 119 3.91 8.60 -1.40
N PHE A 120 2.80 9.28 -1.15
CA PHE A 120 2.02 10.00 -2.15
C PHE A 120 1.83 11.45 -1.68
N PRO A 121 2.61 12.41 -2.22
CA PRO A 121 2.39 13.81 -1.96
C PRO A 121 1.06 14.25 -2.56
N VAL A 122 0.24 14.86 -1.73
CA VAL A 122 -1.13 15.29 -2.03
C VAL A 122 -1.39 16.68 -1.49
N GLU A 123 -2.33 17.37 -2.09
CA GLU A 123 -2.81 18.68 -1.65
C GLU A 123 -4.33 18.67 -1.71
N ALA A 124 -4.97 19.04 -0.60
CA ALA A 124 -6.34 19.51 -0.66
C ALA A 124 -6.31 20.98 -1.04
N TYR A 125 -6.92 21.37 -2.16
CA TYR A 125 -6.91 22.77 -2.57
C TYR A 125 -7.53 23.67 -1.51
N LYS A 126 -7.10 24.94 -1.48
CA LYS A 126 -7.57 25.93 -0.49
C LYS A 126 -9.11 26.09 -0.47
N ASN A 127 -9.77 25.87 -1.60
CA ASN A 127 -11.22 25.95 -1.77
C ASN A 127 -11.93 24.58 -1.67
N ALA A 128 -11.23 23.48 -1.39
CA ALA A 128 -11.86 22.19 -1.17
C ALA A 128 -12.69 22.25 0.12
N GLU A 129 -13.99 21.99 0.07
CA GLU A 129 -14.85 22.01 1.27
C GLU A 129 -14.38 20.99 2.32
N PRO A 130 -14.43 21.29 3.63
CA PRO A 130 -14.11 20.31 4.66
C PRO A 130 -15.05 19.10 4.60
N GLY A 131 -14.51 17.90 4.84
CA GLY A 131 -15.29 16.67 4.82
C GLY A 131 -14.51 15.48 4.28
N GLU A 132 -15.24 14.40 4.00
CA GLU A 132 -14.67 13.17 3.47
C GLU A 132 -14.61 13.19 1.93
N TYR A 133 -13.46 12.78 1.41
CA TYR A 133 -13.15 12.64 0.00
C TYR A 133 -12.75 11.20 -0.28
N ARG A 134 -13.20 10.68 -1.43
CA ARG A 134 -12.82 9.34 -1.88
C ARG A 134 -11.55 9.40 -2.73
N LEU A 135 -10.60 8.56 -2.36
CA LEU A 135 -9.48 8.19 -3.19
C LEU A 135 -9.65 6.73 -3.62
N TYR A 136 -8.93 6.34 -4.66
CA TYR A 136 -8.86 4.96 -5.11
C TYR A 136 -7.42 4.57 -5.37
N ALA A 137 -7.02 3.41 -4.86
CA ALA A 137 -5.76 2.77 -5.16
C ALA A 137 -6.00 1.61 -6.14
N ALA A 138 -5.53 1.74 -7.38
CA ALA A 138 -5.47 0.65 -8.35
C ALA A 138 -4.14 -0.07 -8.18
N LEU A 139 -4.23 -1.32 -7.73
CA LEU A 139 -3.11 -2.24 -7.65
C LEU A 139 -3.05 -3.01 -8.96
N ASN A 140 -1.90 -3.04 -9.61
CA ASN A 140 -1.63 -3.93 -10.73
C ASN A 140 -0.37 -4.71 -10.44
N TYR A 141 -0.40 -6.02 -10.63
CA TYR A 141 0.71 -6.90 -10.35
C TYR A 141 0.68 -8.13 -11.25
N THR A 142 1.85 -8.70 -11.48
CA THR A 142 2.03 -9.99 -12.14
C THR A 142 2.26 -11.07 -11.09
N TYR A 143 2.08 -12.32 -11.48
CA TYR A 143 2.53 -13.46 -10.69
C TYR A 143 2.85 -14.63 -11.61
N GLN A 144 3.71 -15.53 -11.14
CA GLN A 144 3.98 -16.79 -11.83
C GLN A 144 2.73 -17.67 -11.74
N LYS A 145 1.96 -17.70 -12.83
CA LYS A 145 0.76 -18.53 -12.95
C LYS A 145 1.12 -20.00 -13.11
N ASP A 146 2.30 -20.31 -13.65
CA ASP A 146 2.72 -21.68 -13.92
C ASP A 146 4.23 -21.78 -14.10
N VAL A 147 4.78 -22.96 -13.84
CA VAL A 147 6.15 -23.29 -14.20
C VAL A 147 6.27 -24.76 -14.61
N ALA A 148 7.09 -25.01 -15.63
CA ALA A 148 7.47 -26.33 -16.06
C ALA A 148 8.98 -26.46 -15.98
N VAL A 149 9.46 -27.59 -15.46
CA VAL A 149 10.90 -27.91 -15.44
C VAL A 149 11.13 -29.20 -16.20
N HIS A 150 12.03 -29.17 -17.17
CA HIS A 150 12.39 -30.33 -17.97
C HIS A 150 13.82 -30.75 -17.67
N GLY A 151 14.00 -32.03 -17.31
CA GLY A 151 15.32 -32.61 -17.09
C GLY A 151 16.13 -32.67 -18.39
N ASP A 152 17.44 -32.55 -18.27
CA ASP A 152 18.40 -32.73 -19.37
C ASP A 152 19.34 -33.89 -18.98
N GLU A 153 19.31 -35.00 -19.74
CA GLU A 153 20.15 -36.18 -19.46
C GLU A 153 21.65 -35.87 -19.54
N ASP A 154 22.05 -35.00 -20.47
CA ASP A 154 23.45 -34.59 -20.66
C ASP A 154 23.88 -33.60 -19.57
N ARG A 155 22.94 -32.82 -19.03
CA ARG A 155 23.19 -31.82 -17.98
C ARG A 155 22.14 -31.86 -16.84
N PRO A 156 22.09 -32.95 -16.04
CA PRO A 156 21.02 -33.14 -15.05
C PRO A 156 20.91 -32.05 -13.98
N GLU A 157 22.02 -31.37 -13.69
CA GLU A 157 22.09 -30.30 -12.68
C GLU A 157 21.57 -28.94 -13.20
N THR A 158 21.31 -28.82 -14.50
CA THR A 158 20.85 -27.58 -15.15
C THR A 158 19.63 -27.84 -16.03
N PRO A 159 18.47 -28.18 -15.44
CA PRO A 159 17.25 -28.43 -16.20
C PRO A 159 16.74 -27.16 -16.87
N ASP A 160 16.02 -27.32 -17.98
CA ASP A 160 15.34 -26.23 -18.67
C ASP A 160 14.09 -25.81 -17.89
N VAL A 161 13.85 -24.50 -17.79
CA VAL A 161 12.74 -23.96 -17.01
C VAL A 161 11.89 -23.01 -17.86
N TYR A 162 10.58 -23.25 -17.87
CA TYR A 162 9.60 -22.47 -18.61
C TYR A 162 8.60 -21.83 -17.65
N TYR A 163 8.44 -20.51 -17.73
CA TYR A 163 7.56 -19.75 -16.84
C TYR A 163 6.36 -19.19 -17.60
N TRP A 164 5.19 -19.24 -16.99
CA TRP A 164 4.00 -18.52 -17.47
C TRP A 164 3.55 -17.53 -16.41
N TYR A 165 3.39 -16.27 -16.84
CA TYR A 165 2.94 -15.18 -15.98
C TYR A 165 1.50 -14.78 -16.30
N ALA A 166 0.80 -14.25 -15.29
CA ALA A 166 -0.50 -13.61 -15.46
C ALA A 166 -0.56 -12.30 -14.67
N GLY A 167 -1.34 -11.35 -15.17
CA GLY A 167 -1.64 -10.09 -14.49
C GLY A 167 -2.93 -10.16 -13.68
N LEU A 168 -2.96 -9.40 -12.58
CA LEU A 168 -4.14 -9.15 -11.77
C LEU A 168 -4.24 -7.65 -11.45
N SER A 169 -5.49 -7.19 -11.27
CA SER A 169 -5.79 -5.81 -10.92
C SER A 169 -6.84 -5.76 -9.81
N GLN A 170 -6.66 -4.86 -8.85
CA GLN A 170 -7.60 -4.60 -7.76
C GLN A 170 -7.80 -3.08 -7.62
N ILE A 171 -9.02 -2.63 -7.38
CA ILE A 171 -9.32 -1.22 -7.08
C ILE A 171 -9.85 -1.14 -5.65
N ILE A 172 -9.13 -0.44 -4.78
CA ILE A 172 -9.45 -0.30 -3.37
C ILE A 172 -9.85 1.15 -3.08
N PRO A 173 -11.08 1.41 -2.60
CA PRO A 173 -11.47 2.75 -2.16
C PRO A 173 -10.79 3.10 -0.83
N LEU A 174 -10.37 4.35 -0.69
CA LEU A 174 -9.82 4.93 0.53
C LEU A 174 -10.58 6.21 0.86
N THR A 175 -10.72 6.51 2.15
CA THR A 175 -11.33 7.75 2.63
C THR A 175 -10.26 8.70 3.11
N LEU A 176 -10.35 9.97 2.70
CA LEU A 176 -9.49 11.06 3.09
C LEU A 176 -10.36 12.17 3.71
N THR A 177 -10.02 12.61 4.91
CA THR A 177 -10.67 13.73 5.58
C THR A 177 -9.90 15.01 5.29
N VAL A 178 -10.59 15.99 4.71
CA VAL A 178 -10.08 17.36 4.57
C VAL A 178 -10.61 18.20 5.71
N GLU A 179 -9.70 18.80 6.46
CA GLU A 179 -9.97 19.73 7.54
C GLU A 179 -9.70 21.15 7.08
N ARG A 180 -10.56 22.09 7.52
CA ARG A 180 -10.27 23.50 7.36
C ARG A 180 -9.14 23.85 8.31
N LYS A 181 -8.05 24.40 7.78
CA LYS A 181 -7.09 25.12 8.62
C LYS A 181 -7.78 26.39 9.12
N SER A 182 -8.00 26.51 10.42
CA SER A 182 -8.61 27.70 11.01
C SER A 182 -7.82 28.94 10.55
N GLY A 183 -8.49 29.84 9.84
CA GLY A 183 -7.95 31.15 9.51
C GLY A 183 -8.09 32.16 10.65
N ALA A 184 -8.45 31.72 11.88
CA ALA A 184 -8.50 32.59 13.05
C ALA A 184 -7.09 32.75 13.62
N GLU A 185 -6.67 34.00 13.77
CA GLU A 185 -5.37 34.40 14.31
C GLU A 185 -5.62 35.44 15.38
N PHE A 186 -4.96 35.34 16.53
CA PHE A 186 -5.24 36.21 17.67
C PHE A 186 -4.01 37.01 18.08
N GLU A 187 -4.20 38.31 18.25
CA GLU A 187 -3.19 39.22 18.79
C GLU A 187 -3.67 39.79 20.12
N ILE A 188 -2.73 39.92 21.07
CA ILE A 188 -2.97 40.65 22.31
C ILE A 188 -2.82 42.13 22.00
N MET A 189 -3.92 42.87 22.10
CA MET A 189 -3.95 44.30 21.84
C MET A 189 -3.46 45.10 23.04
N ASN A 190 -3.84 44.67 24.24
CA ASN A 190 -3.50 45.37 25.46
C ASN A 190 -3.60 44.44 26.68
N ILE A 191 -2.78 44.72 27.69
CA ILE A 191 -2.82 44.09 29.02
C ILE A 191 -2.79 45.21 30.06
N THR A 192 -3.78 45.25 30.94
CA THR A 192 -3.85 46.23 32.03
C THR A 192 -4.07 45.53 33.37
N PRO A 193 -3.28 45.82 34.42
CA PRO A 193 -2.06 46.64 34.39
C PRO A 193 -0.90 45.91 33.67
N SER A 194 0.09 46.68 33.17
CA SER A 194 1.26 46.13 32.46
C SER A 194 2.26 45.41 33.39
N SER A 195 2.13 45.60 34.70
CA SER A 195 2.96 44.99 35.73
C SER A 195 2.17 44.87 37.03
N LEU A 196 2.50 43.88 37.84
CA LEU A 196 1.97 43.69 39.18
C LEU A 196 3.09 43.86 40.21
N GLU A 197 2.78 44.46 41.35
CA GLU A 197 3.73 44.59 42.45
C GLU A 197 3.87 43.28 43.22
N ALA A 198 5.08 43.00 43.72
CA ALA A 198 5.33 41.81 44.50
C ALA A 198 4.50 41.83 45.80
N GLY A 199 3.76 40.76 46.06
CA GLY A 199 2.87 40.66 47.22
C GLY A 199 1.55 41.41 47.09
N SER A 200 1.24 41.97 45.91
CA SER A 200 -0.10 42.48 45.63
C SER A 200 -1.11 41.33 45.54
N GLU A 201 -2.25 41.49 46.19
CA GLU A 201 -3.35 40.52 46.22
C GLU A 201 -4.57 41.11 45.49
N ASP A 202 -5.50 40.24 45.09
CA ASP A 202 -6.77 40.62 44.44
C ASP A 202 -6.64 41.47 43.15
N ASN A 203 -5.52 41.33 42.43
CA ASN A 203 -5.30 42.04 41.17
C ASN A 203 -6.29 41.61 40.08
N VAL A 204 -6.89 42.60 39.40
CA VAL A 204 -7.69 42.38 38.20
C VAL A 204 -6.82 42.63 36.98
N ILE A 205 -6.66 41.61 36.13
CA ILE A 205 -5.95 41.72 34.85
C ILE A 205 -6.98 41.74 33.73
N GLU A 206 -6.98 42.80 32.93
CA GLU A 206 -7.76 42.91 31.71
C GLU A 206 -6.87 42.64 30.50
N ILE A 207 -7.25 41.65 29.68
CA ILE A 207 -6.55 41.29 28.44
C ILE A 207 -7.49 41.50 27.28
N SER A 208 -7.13 42.42 26.38
CA SER A 208 -7.85 42.63 25.13
C SER A 208 -7.22 41.78 24.02
N ILE A 209 -7.99 40.85 23.46
CA ILE A 209 -7.55 39.96 22.38
C ILE A 209 -8.37 40.29 21.12
N LYS A 210 -7.69 40.43 19.98
CA LYS A 210 -8.34 40.65 18.68
C LYS A 210 -8.07 39.47 17.77
N ASN A 211 -9.13 38.93 17.17
CA ASN A 211 -8.98 38.06 16.01
C ASN A 211 -8.59 38.92 14.80
N VAL A 212 -7.34 38.79 14.35
CA VAL A 212 -6.80 39.44 13.15
C VAL A 212 -6.88 38.54 11.91
N GLY A 213 -7.28 37.29 12.11
CA GLY A 213 -7.51 36.32 11.07
C GLY A 213 -8.80 36.56 10.27
N HIS A 214 -8.99 35.74 9.23
CA HIS A 214 -10.12 35.86 8.30
C HIS A 214 -11.33 35.01 8.66
N ASP A 215 -11.17 33.98 9.51
CA ASP A 215 -12.27 33.15 9.98
C ASP A 215 -12.86 33.71 11.28
N THR A 216 -14.19 33.62 11.42
CA THR A 216 -14.85 33.93 12.71
C THR A 216 -14.54 32.83 13.71
N ALA A 217 -13.87 33.18 14.81
CA ALA A 217 -13.63 32.25 15.90
C ALA A 217 -14.84 32.11 16.84
N ARG A 218 -15.02 30.91 17.40
CA ARG A 218 -15.98 30.60 18.45
C ARG A 218 -15.26 29.80 19.55
N ASP A 219 -15.84 29.78 20.75
CA ASP A 219 -15.34 28.98 21.88
C ASP A 219 -13.87 29.27 22.24
N LEU A 220 -13.47 30.56 22.22
CA LEU A 220 -12.12 30.98 22.58
C LEU A 220 -11.80 30.60 24.03
N VAL A 221 -10.75 29.79 24.21
CA VAL A 221 -10.21 29.45 25.54
C VAL A 221 -8.89 30.20 25.73
N ALA A 222 -8.87 31.15 26.66
CA ALA A 222 -7.65 31.77 27.14
C ALA A 222 -7.12 31.02 28.38
N ARG A 223 -5.81 30.75 28.43
CA ARG A 223 -5.15 30.15 29.59
C ARG A 223 -4.02 31.07 30.05
N LEU A 224 -4.19 31.70 31.20
CA LEU A 224 -3.08 32.35 31.90
C LEU A 224 -2.18 31.27 32.51
N ARG A 225 -0.88 31.48 32.43
CA ARG A 225 0.13 30.67 33.13
C ARG A 225 0.94 31.61 34.04
N PRO A 226 1.23 31.19 35.28
CA PRO A 226 2.12 31.94 36.17
C PRO A 226 3.56 31.95 35.64
#